data_AF-A0A5M3Y010-F1
#
_entry.id   AF-A0A5M3Y010-F1
#
_cell.length_a   1.000
_cell.length_b   1.000
_cell.length_c   1.000
_cell.angle_alpha   90.00
_cell.angle_beta   90.00
_cell.angle_gamma   90.00
#
_symmetry.space_group_name_H-M   'P 1'
#
loop_
_entity.id
_entity.type
_entity.pdbx_description
1 polymer ?
#
loop_
_entity_poly.entity_id
_entity_poly.type
_entity_poly.pdbx_seq_one_letter_code
_entity_poly.pdbx_strand_id
1 'polypeptide(L)' 'MGEFTTTIETRLDQAYKGLQEARNSGDDFLADTLTAEIEDLRRLADDHGIPLPR' A
#
# COMPACT_ATOMS: atom_id res chain seq x y z
N MET A 1 8.69 -1.53 -18.99
CA MET A 1 8.52 -0.70 -17.78
C MET A 1 7.05 -0.83 -17.36
N GLY A 2 6.58 -1.89 -16.71
CA GLY A 2 7.18 -3.12 -16.20
C GLY A 2 6.12 -3.70 -15.27
N GLU A 3 5.62 -4.90 -15.52
CA GLU A 3 4.48 -5.52 -14.82
C GLU A 3 4.54 -5.40 -13.27
N PHE A 4 5.76 -5.33 -12.74
CA PHE A 4 6.07 -5.08 -11.33
C PHE A 4 5.58 -3.73 -10.79
N THR A 5 5.77 -2.63 -11.53
CA THR A 5 5.31 -1.29 -11.13
C THR A 5 3.78 -1.25 -11.01
N THR A 6 3.08 -1.75 -12.02
CA THR A 6 1.61 -1.84 -12.02
C THR A 6 1.10 -2.73 -10.88
N THR A 7 1.84 -3.78 -10.54
CA THR A 7 1.51 -4.66 -9.42
C THR A 7 1.64 -3.93 -8.08
N ILE A 8 2.72 -3.17 -7.85
CA ILE A 8 2.90 -2.39 -6.61
C ILE A 8 1.84 -1.30 -6.51
N GLU A 9 1.57 -0.56 -7.58
CA GLU A 9 0.54 0.49 -7.61
C GLU A 9 -0.85 -0.09 -7.28
N THR A 10 -1.19 -1.23 -7.88
CA THR A 10 -2.47 -1.91 -7.61
C THR A 10 -2.59 -2.35 -6.15
N ARG A 11 -1.53 -2.93 -5.59
CA ARG A 11 -1.53 -3.36 -4.18
C ARG A 11 -1.60 -2.18 -3.22
N LEU A 12 -0.89 -1.10 -3.50
CA LEU A 12 -0.98 0.12 -2.71
C LEU A 12 -2.40 0.69 -2.72
N ASP A 13 -3.04 0.81 -3.88
CA ASP A 13 -4.42 1.28 -3.99
C ASP A 13 -5.39 0.39 -3.18
N GLN A 14 -5.24 -0.93 -3.27
CA GLN A 14 -6.03 -1.88 -2.48
C GLN A 14 -5.80 -1.71 -0.98
N ALA A 15 -4.56 -1.59 -0.54
CA ALA A 15 -4.21 -1.40 0.86
C ALA A 15 -4.73 -0.06 1.41
N TYR A 16 -4.67 1.02 0.62
CA TYR A 16 -5.23 2.32 0.99
C TYR A 16 -6.75 2.28 1.14
N LYS A 17 -7.46 1.61 0.21
CA LYS A 17 -8.92 1.43 0.31
C LYS A 17 -9.28 0.61 1.54
N GLY A 18 -8.61 -0.53 1.74
CA GLY A 18 -8.80 -1.36 2.93
C GLY A 18 -8.51 -0.60 4.23
N LEU A 19 -7.47 0.24 4.26
CA LEU A 19 -7.12 1.04 5.43
C LEU A 19 -8.22 2.05 5.76
N GLN A 20 -8.77 2.69 4.74
CA GLN A 20 -9.88 3.61 4.92
C GLN A 20 -11.13 2.88 5.43
N GLU A 21 -11.45 1.69 4.91
CA GLU A 21 -12.56 0.87 5.40
C GLU A 21 -12.34 0.36 6.83
N ALA A 22 -11.12 -0.07 7.16
CA ALA A 22 -10.74 -0.50 8.50
C ALA A 22 -10.90 0.63 9.52
N ARG A 23 -10.42 1.83 9.18
CA ARG A 23 -10.59 3.04 10.00
C ARG A 23 -12.06 3.44 10.18
N ASN A 24 -12.86 3.34 9.12
CA ASN A 24 -14.29 3.63 9.19
C ASN A 24 -15.05 2.59 10.04
N SER A 25 -14.62 1.34 10.00
CA SER A 25 -15.24 0.24 10.75
C SER A 25 -14.77 0.18 12.21
N GLY A 26 -13.72 0.93 12.57
CA GLY A 26 -13.09 0.87 13.89
C GLY A 26 -12.24 -0.39 14.10
N ASP A 27 -11.75 -1.00 13.02
CA ASP A 27 -10.87 -2.16 13.08
C ASP A 27 -9.41 -1.70 13.14
N ASP A 28 -8.97 -1.35 14.36
CA ASP A 28 -7.63 -0.82 14.61
C ASP A 28 -6.52 -1.82 14.24
N PHE A 29 -6.78 -3.13 14.39
CA PHE A 29 -5.83 -4.18 14.04
C PHE A 29 -5.61 -4.27 12.53
N LEU A 30 -6.71 -4.28 11.76
CA LEU A 30 -6.63 -4.25 10.30
C LEU A 30 -5.99 -2.94 9.80
N ALA A 31 -6.30 -1.81 10.44
CA ALA A 31 -5.72 -0.53 10.10
C ALA A 31 -4.20 -0.49 10.33
N ASP A 32 -3.70 -1.03 11.44
CA ASP A 32 -2.26 -1.13 11.71
C ASP A 32 -1.56 -2.06 10.70
N THR A 33 -2.16 -3.23 10.44
CA THR A 33 -1.65 -4.21 9.47
C THR A 33 -1.52 -3.60 8.07
N LEU A 34 -2.56 -2.91 7.59
CA LEU A 34 -2.55 -2.30 6.27
C LEU A 34 -1.61 -1.09 6.19
N THR A 35 -1.44 -0.35 7.30
CA THR A 35 -0.46 0.73 7.37
C THR A 35 0.96 0.18 7.20
N ALA A 36 1.30 -0.90 7.90
CA ALA A 36 2.61 -1.56 7.76
C ALA A 36 2.83 -2.08 6.33
N GLU A 37 1.81 -2.71 5.72
CA GLU A 37 1.89 -3.20 4.33
C GLU A 37 2.14 -2.07 3.33
N ILE A 38 1.48 -0.92 3.49
CA ILE A 38 1.70 0.27 2.64
C ILE A 38 3.16 0.75 2.77
N GLU A 39 3.71 0.80 3.99
CA GLU A 39 5.09 1.19 4.22
C GLU A 39 6.09 0.23 3.56
N ASP A 40 5.87 -1.07 3.66
CA ASP A 40 6.70 -2.09 3.01
C ASP A 40 6.62 -2.01 1.49
N LEU A 41 5.43 -1.86 0.91
CA LEU A 41 5.24 -1.69 -0.53
C LEU A 41 5.92 -0.41 -1.04
N ARG A 42 5.89 0.67 -0.26
CA ARG A 42 6.54 1.94 -0.60
C ARG A 42 8.06 1.84 -0.52
N ARG A 43 8.62 1.12 0.45
CA ARG A 43 10.05 0.80 0.50
C ARG A 43 10.48 -0.08 -0.67
N LEU A 44 9.68 -1.10 -0.98
CA LEU A 44 9.95 -1.98 -2.12
C LEU A 44 10.00 -1.18 -3.42
N ALA A 45 9.04 -0.29 -3.65
CA ALA A 45 9.09 0.61 -4.79
C ALA A 45 10.36 1.46 -4.82
N ASP A 46 10.74 2.07 -3.70
CA ASP A 46 11.95 2.90 -3.60
C ASP A 46 13.23 2.11 -3.90
N ASP A 47 13.37 0.91 -3.33
CA ASP A 47 14.50 0.00 -3.55
C ASP A 47 14.63 -0.40 -5.03
N HIS A 48 13.50 -0.60 -5.69
CA HIS A 48 13.43 -0.92 -7.11
C HIS A 48 13.44 0.33 -8.04
N GLY A 49 13.55 1.54 -7.48
CA GLY A 49 13.60 2.80 -8.25
C GLY A 49 12.28 3.17 -8.93
N ILE A 50 11.15 2.69 -8.41
CA ILE A 50 9.81 2.98 -8.92
C ILE A 50 9.32 4.32 -8.37
N PRO A 51 8.98 5.29 -9.23
CA PRO A 51 8.38 6.54 -8.80
C PRO A 51 6.92 6.30 -8.39
N LEU A 52 6.65 6.29 -7.08
CA LEU A 52 5.28 6.25 -6.57
C LEU A 52 4.66 7.65 -6.49
N PRO A 53 3.36 7.80 -6.78
CA PRO A 53 2.64 9.04 -6.51
C PRO A 53 2.68 9.34 -5.01
N ARG A 54 2.89 10.62 -4.66
CA ARG A 54 3.15 11.07 -3.30
C ARG A 54 1.87 11.27 -2.49
#